data_AF-A0A2E1HYC4-F1
#
_entry.id   AF-A0A2E1HYC4-F1
#
_cell.length_a   1.000
_cell.length_b   1.000
_cell.length_c   1.000
_cell.angle_alpha   90.00
_cell.angle_beta   90.00
_cell.angle_gamma   90.00
#
_symmetry.space_group_name_H-M   'P 1'
#
loop_
_entity.id
_entity.type
_entity.pdbx_description
1 polymer ?
#
loop_
_entity_poly.entity_id
_entity_poly.type
_entity_poly.pdbx_seq_one_letter_code
_entity_poly.pdbx_strand_id
1 'polypeptide(L)'
;MVETEMIEFFAQSMCFISLTAFIFIATFSRSEKLELMAQNFIMTSLLITAATLWWLSLSGGELWGSNYLPKPLSVLCVVIAIAARLNIKGQNVSFGANPHSIGKKNEEE
;
A
#
# COMPACT_ATOMS: atom_id res chain seq x y z
N MET A 1 -23.63 -14.82 -16.07
CA MET A 1 -22.76 -13.74 -16.58
C MET A 1 -22.76 -12.67 -15.51
N VAL A 2 -21.61 -12.34 -14.90
CA VAL A 2 -21.55 -11.25 -13.92
C VAL A 2 -21.68 -9.94 -14.69
N GLU A 3 -22.55 -9.05 -14.22
CA GLU A 3 -22.79 -7.76 -14.84
C GLU A 3 -21.55 -6.87 -14.68
N THR A 4 -21.07 -6.29 -15.77
CA THR A 4 -19.83 -5.49 -15.78
C THR A 4 -19.93 -4.24 -14.89
N GLU A 5 -21.13 -3.68 -14.74
CA GLU A 5 -21.41 -2.56 -13.83
C GLU A 5 -21.12 -2.91 -12.37
N MET A 6 -21.41 -4.13 -11.94
CA MET A 6 -21.12 -4.57 -10.57
C MET A 6 -19.61 -4.65 -10.32
N ILE A 7 -18.85 -5.07 -11.33
CA ILE A 7 -17.38 -5.14 -11.26
C ILE A 7 -16.80 -3.72 -11.28
N GLU A 8 -17.35 -2.82 -12.09
CA GLU A 8 -16.96 -1.40 -12.13
C GLU A 8 -17.17 -0.72 -10.77
N PHE A 9 -18.36 -0.86 -10.18
CA PHE A 9 -18.68 -0.30 -8.88
C PHE A 9 -17.75 -0.84 -7.77
N PHE A 10 -17.47 -2.15 -7.81
CA PHE A 10 -16.56 -2.78 -6.86
C PHE A 10 -15.12 -2.25 -7.02
N ALA A 11 -14.61 -2.16 -8.26
CA ALA A 11 -13.30 -1.60 -8.55
C ALA A 11 -13.18 -0.14 -8.09
N GLN A 12 -14.19 0.69 -8.36
CA GLN A 12 -14.22 2.09 -7.95
C GLN A 12 -14.24 2.24 -6.42
N SER A 13 -15.03 1.41 -5.72
CA SER A 13 -15.09 1.40 -4.26
C SER A 13 -13.74 1.00 -3.64
N MET A 14 -13.09 -0.04 -4.18
CA MET A 14 -11.76 -0.47 -3.70
C MET A 14 -10.67 0.57 -3.96
N CYS A 15 -10.71 1.26 -5.12
CA CYS A 15 -9.84 2.41 -5.39
C CYS A 15 -10.02 3.51 -4.34
N PHE A 16 -11.26 3.87 -4.01
CA PHE A 16 -11.56 4.91 -3.02
C PHE A 16 -11.06 4.55 -1.61
N ILE A 17 -11.26 3.29 -1.19
CA ILE A 17 -10.76 2.78 0.09
C ILE A 17 -9.23 2.83 0.13
N SER A 18 -8.57 2.37 -0.94
CA SER A 18 -7.11 2.37 -1.04
C SER A 18 -6.54 3.78 -0.97
N LEU A 19 -7.15 4.74 -1.68
CA LEU A 19 -6.75 6.15 -1.64
C LEU A 19 -6.94 6.75 -0.25
N THR A 20 -8.06 6.47 0.40
CA THR A 20 -8.35 6.96 1.75
C THR A 20 -7.32 6.42 2.74
N ALA A 21 -7.05 5.11 2.70
CA ALA A 21 -6.02 4.49 3.53
C ALA A 21 -4.63 5.12 3.32
N PHE A 22 -4.29 5.44 2.07
CA PHE A 22 -3.04 6.12 1.73
C PHE A 22 -2.95 7.53 2.33
N ILE A 23 -4.02 8.32 2.28
CA ILE A 23 -4.05 9.68 2.89
C ILE A 23 -3.79 9.59 4.41
N PHE A 24 -4.33 8.57 5.08
CA PHE A 24 -4.17 8.39 6.52
C PHE A 24 -2.85 7.72 6.94
N ILE A 25 -1.96 7.37 6.01
CA ILE A 25 -0.70 6.68 6.33
C ILE A 25 0.17 7.47 7.31
N ALA A 26 0.20 8.80 7.18
CA ALA A 26 0.94 9.68 8.08
C ALA A 26 0.40 9.64 9.52
N THR A 27 -0.92 9.49 9.69
CA THR A 27 -1.55 9.33 11.00
C THR A 27 -1.15 8.00 11.64
N PHE A 28 -1.10 6.92 10.86
CA PHE A 28 -0.71 5.59 11.33
C PHE A 28 0.80 5.46 11.60
N SER A 29 1.65 6.26 10.95
CA SER A 29 3.11 6.28 11.15
C SER A 29 3.55 6.69 12.57
N ARG A 30 2.64 7.14 13.43
CA ARG A 30 2.95 7.43 14.85
C ARG A 30 3.53 6.23 15.60
N SER A 31 3.19 4.99 15.21
CA SER A 31 3.76 3.76 15.77
C SER A 31 4.31 2.87 14.66
N GLU A 32 5.49 2.28 14.87
CA GLU A 32 6.13 1.38 13.88
C GLU A 32 5.27 0.18 13.52
N LYS A 33 4.59 -0.42 14.51
CA LYS A 33 3.69 -1.56 14.28
C LYS A 33 2.48 -1.18 13.42
N LEU A 34 1.94 0.00 13.68
CA LEU A 34 0.74 0.50 12.99
C LEU A 34 1.08 0.99 11.58
N GLU A 35 2.28 1.54 11.38
CA GLU A 35 2.83 1.85 10.07
C GLU A 35 2.94 0.62 9.18
N LEU A 36 3.57 -0.45 9.68
CA LEU A 36 3.74 -1.70 8.93
C LEU A 36 2.38 -2.35 8.59
N MET A 37 1.44 -2.32 9.55
CA MET A 37 0.09 -2.81 9.34
C MET A 37 -0.64 -2.01 8.24
N ALA A 38 -0.57 -0.68 8.29
CA ALA A 38 -1.18 0.18 7.28
C ALA A 38 -0.55 0.01 5.89
N GLN A 39 0.78 -0.07 5.81
CA GLN A 39 1.51 -0.34 4.56
C GLN A 39 1.10 -1.68 3.94
N ASN A 40 1.03 -2.74 4.74
CA ASN A 40 0.56 -4.05 4.28
C ASN A 40 -0.90 -4.01 3.83
N PHE A 41 -1.76 -3.29 4.56
CA PHE A 41 -3.17 -3.14 4.18
C PHE A 41 -3.33 -2.39 2.84
N ILE A 42 -2.60 -1.30 2.64
CA ILE A 42 -2.60 -0.54 1.39
C ILE A 42 -2.08 -1.42 0.24
N MET A 43 -0.98 -2.15 0.46
CA MET A 43 -0.43 -3.07 -0.53
C MET A 43 -1.45 -4.13 -0.95
N THR A 44 -2.06 -4.84 -0.01
CA THR A 44 -3.01 -5.91 -0.33
C THR A 44 -4.26 -5.34 -1.02
N SER A 45 -4.78 -4.20 -0.54
CA SER A 45 -5.92 -3.53 -1.16
C SER A 45 -5.65 -3.13 -2.61
N LEU A 46 -4.46 -2.57 -2.90
CA LEU A 46 -4.07 -2.19 -4.26
C LEU A 46 -3.84 -3.40 -5.18
N LEU A 47 -3.31 -4.51 -4.67
CA LEU A 47 -3.16 -5.75 -5.45
C LEU A 47 -4.52 -6.37 -5.79
N ILE A 48 -5.47 -6.37 -4.85
CA ILE A 48 -6.84 -6.83 -5.11
C ILE A 48 -7.52 -5.91 -6.14
N THR A 49 -7.31 -4.61 -6.03
CA THR A 49 -7.84 -3.62 -6.98
C THR A 49 -7.26 -3.86 -8.38
N ALA A 50 -5.95 -4.09 -8.50
CA ALA A 50 -5.30 -4.41 -9.77
C ALA A 50 -5.86 -5.68 -10.41
N ALA A 51 -6.06 -6.73 -9.62
CA ALA A 51 -6.67 -7.98 -10.09
C ALA A 51 -8.12 -7.77 -10.56
N THR A 52 -8.90 -6.97 -9.83
CA THR A 52 -10.27 -6.60 -10.19
C THR A 52 -10.32 -5.81 -11.50
N LEU A 53 -9.42 -4.84 -11.69
CA LEU A 53 -9.33 -4.07 -12.94
C LEU A 53 -8.95 -4.95 -14.13
N TRP A 54 -8.08 -5.93 -13.91
CA TRP A 54 -7.73 -6.91 -14.94
C TRP A 54 -8.94 -7.79 -15.29
N TRP A 55 -9.69 -8.22 -14.28
CA TRP A 55 -10.92 -8.99 -14.44
C TRP A 55 -12.00 -8.19 -15.20
N LEU A 56 -12.16 -6.90 -14.89
CA LEU A 56 -13.05 -5.98 -15.59
C LEU A 56 -12.66 -5.89 -17.07
N SER A 57 -11.37 -5.72 -17.37
CA SER A 57 -10.88 -5.62 -18.74
C SER A 57 -11.09 -6.90 -19.55
N LEU A 58 -10.87 -8.09 -18.95
CA LEU A 58 -11.12 -9.37 -19.59
C LEU A 58 -12.61 -9.63 -19.85
N SER A 59 -13.47 -9.07 -19.00
CA SER A 59 -14.93 -9.16 -19.12
C SER A 59 -15.50 -8.17 -20.15
N GLY A 60 -14.66 -7.38 -20.81
CA GLY A 60 -15.09 -6.33 -21.74
C GLY A 60 -15.72 -5.11 -21.06
N GLY A 61 -15.55 -4.97 -19.74
CA GLY A 61 -16.10 -3.85 -18.97
C GLY A 61 -15.35 -2.55 -19.23
N GLU A 62 -16.05 -1.44 -19.01
CA GLU A 62 -15.50 -0.09 -19.10
C GLU A 62 -15.32 0.47 -17.69
N LEU A 63 -14.38 1.41 -17.55
CA LEU A 63 -14.22 2.18 -16.32
C LEU A 63 -14.36 3.64 -16.71
N TRP A 64 -15.35 4.33 -16.15
CA TRP A 64 -15.67 5.73 -16.50
C TRP A 64 -15.90 5.94 -18.00
N GLY A 65 -16.57 4.98 -18.64
CA GLY A 65 -16.87 5.03 -20.08
C GLY A 65 -15.66 4.82 -21.00
N SER A 66 -14.55 4.27 -20.48
CA SER A 66 -13.41 3.89 -21.29
C SER A 66 -12.98 2.45 -21.04
N ASN A 67 -12.94 1.65 -22.11
CA ASN A 67 -12.47 0.27 -22.09
C ASN A 67 -10.93 0.15 -21.97
N TYR A 68 -10.19 1.24 -22.23
CA TYR A 68 -8.73 1.22 -22.23
C TYR A 68 -8.10 1.62 -20.89
N LEU A 69 -8.85 2.27 -19.99
CA LEU A 69 -8.36 2.74 -18.69
C LEU A 69 -8.03 1.63 -17.66
N PRO A 70 -8.76 0.50 -17.57
CA PRO A 70 -8.50 -0.51 -16.54
C PRO A 70 -7.07 -1.07 -16.57
N LYS A 71 -6.50 -1.26 -17.76
CA LYS A 71 -5.15 -1.82 -17.95
C LYS A 71 -4.04 -0.94 -17.37
N PRO A 72 -3.84 0.33 -17.80
CA PRO A 72 -2.80 1.19 -17.25
C PRO A 72 -3.02 1.47 -15.76
N LEU A 73 -4.27 1.59 -15.30
CA LEU A 73 -4.57 1.77 -13.87
C LEU A 73 -4.19 0.54 -13.04
N SER A 74 -4.40 -0.67 -13.56
CA SER A 74 -3.97 -1.90 -12.86
C SER A 74 -2.44 -1.92 -12.65
N VAL A 75 -1.67 -1.47 -13.65
CA VAL A 75 -0.21 -1.35 -13.56
C VAL A 75 0.17 -0.30 -12.52
N LEU A 76 -0.49 0.86 -12.54
CA LEU A 76 -0.28 1.91 -11.55
C LEU A 76 -0.54 1.40 -10.12
N CYS A 77 -1.62 0.64 -9.90
CA CYS A 77 -1.91 0.02 -8.60
C CYS A 77 -0.79 -0.91 -8.15
N VAL A 78 -0.20 -1.71 -9.05
CA VAL A 78 0.94 -2.58 -8.72
C VAL A 78 2.18 -1.78 -8.34
N VAL A 79 2.50 -0.72 -9.10
CA VAL A 79 3.64 0.16 -8.81
C VAL A 79 3.48 0.81 -7.43
N ILE A 80 2.29 1.34 -7.12
CA ILE A 80 2.02 1.95 -5.82
C ILE A 80 2.03 0.90 -4.70
N ALA A 81 1.53 -0.32 -4.93
CA ALA A 81 1.57 -1.40 -3.95
C ALA A 81 3.01 -1.75 -3.53
N ILE A 82 3.93 -1.77 -4.50
CA ILE A 82 5.36 -1.99 -4.23
C ILE A 82 5.93 -0.78 -3.48
N ALA A 83 5.61 0.45 -3.91
CA ALA A 83 6.08 1.66 -3.25
C ALA A 83 5.60 1.77 -1.79
N ALA A 84 4.37 1.31 -1.49
CA ALA A 84 3.81 1.31 -0.14
C ALA A 84 4.60 0.41 0.85
N ARG A 85 5.43 -0.52 0.37
CA ARG A 85 6.30 -1.36 1.20
C ARG A 85 7.61 -0.69 1.60
N LEU A 86 7.91 0.48 1.02
CA LEU A 86 9.08 1.27 1.42
C LEU A 86 8.77 1.95 2.76
N ASN A 87 9.44 1.48 3.80
CA ASN A 87 9.19 1.92 5.17
C ASN A 87 9.49 3.42 5.33
N ILE A 88 8.53 4.22 5.80
CA ILE A 88 8.65 5.69 5.79
C ILE A 88 9.61 6.15 6.89
N LYS A 89 9.63 5.47 8.03
CA LYS A 89 10.56 5.79 9.13
C LYS A 89 12.01 5.33 8.93
N GLY A 90 12.26 4.40 8.01
CA GLY A 90 13.56 3.75 7.87
C GLY A 90 13.91 2.88 9.08
N GLN A 91 14.57 1.74 8.87
CA GLN A 91 15.08 0.93 9.97
C GLN A 91 16.52 1.39 10.26
N ASN A 92 16.85 1.71 11.51
CA ASN A 92 18.22 2.01 11.91
C ASN A 92 19.06 0.73 11.79
N VAL A 93 19.66 0.53 10.61
CA VAL A 93 20.58 -0.57 10.31
C VAL A 93 21.99 -0.33 10.85
N SER A 94 22.25 0.87 11.41
CA SER A 94 23.51 1.19 12.06
C SER A 94 23.49 0.67 13.50
N PHE A 95 24.16 -0.46 13.72
CA PHE A 95 24.57 -0.97 15.03
C PHE A 95 25.73 -0.14 15.64
N GLY A 96 25.72 1.18 15.46
CA GLY A 96 26.69 2.05 16.10
C GLY A 96 26.53 1.92 17.61
N ALA A 97 27.54 1.38 18.31
CA ALA A 97 27.58 1.37 19.76
C ALA A 97 27.31 2.80 20.24
N ASN A 98 26.19 3.00 20.93
CA ASN A 98 25.80 4.33 21.40
C ASN A 98 26.93 4.84 22.32
N PRO A 99 27.64 5.94 22.00
CA PRO A 99 28.78 6.39 22.78
C PRO A 99 28.42 6.72 24.24
N HIS A 100 27.14 7.01 24.52
CA HIS A 100 26.61 7.12 25.88
C HIS A 100 26.54 5.81 26.68
N SER A 101 26.67 4.66 26.01
CA SER A 101 26.72 3.32 26.63
C SER A 101 28.14 2.73 26.71
N ILE A 102 29.13 3.36 26.05
CA ILE A 102 30.52 2.87 26.01
C ILE A 102 31.27 3.14 27.32
N GLY A 103 30.96 4.22 28.03
CA GLY A 103 31.68 4.62 29.26
C GLY A 103 31.18 3.97 30.56
N LYS A 104 29.97 3.42 30.61
CA LYS A 104 29.37 2.89 31.85
C LYS A 104 29.86 1.50 32.25
N LYS A 105 30.52 0.77 31.35
CA LYS A 105 31.00 -0.59 31.63
C LYS A 105 32.27 -0.64 32.48
N ASN A 106 32.94 0.49 32.68
CA ASN A 106 34.20 0.57 33.40
C ASN A 106 34.05 1.11 34.84
N GLU A 107 32.84 1.41 35.30
CA GLU A 107 32.57 1.89 36.67
C GLU A 107 32.02 0.79 37.61
N GLU A 108 31.80 -0.43 37.10
CA GLU A 108 31.27 -1.57 37.87
C GLU A 108 32.32 -2.69 38.13
N GLU A 109 33.61 -2.47 37.84
CA GLU A 109 34.71 -3.38 38.20
C GLU A 109 35.62 -2.79 39.30
#